data_AF-A0A1A8AN02-F1
#
_entry.id   AF-A0A1A8AN02-F1
#
_cell.length_a   1.000
_cell.length_b   1.000
_cell.length_c   1.000
_cell.angle_alpha   90.00
_cell.angle_beta   90.00
_cell.angle_gamma   90.00
#
_symmetry.space_group_name_H-M   'P 1'
#
loop_
_entity.id
_entity.type
_entity.pdbx_description
1 polymer ?
#
loop_
_entity_poly.entity_id
_entity_poly.type
_entity_poly.pdbx_seq_one_letter_code
_entity_poly.pdbx_strand_id
1 'polypeptide(L)'
;LLSSPTSTTAMLISILPVLGKLMEGVMFKQIQHYFSVNGIYSDVQHAYREGFSTSMALTTLTDEWLGQIDRKLLVGVVLLDFSAAFDIVDHEI
;
A
#
# COMPACT_ATOMS: atom_id res chain seq x y z
N LEU A 1 39.91 3.83 14.90
CA LEU A 1 39.64 3.18 13.60
C LEU A 1 38.14 3.16 13.44
N LEU A 2 37.65 3.99 12.51
CA LEU A 2 36.26 4.41 12.38
C LEU A 2 35.32 3.24 12.07
N SER A 3 34.31 3.01 12.92
CA SER A 3 33.06 2.40 12.47
C SER A 3 32.15 3.54 12.00
N SER A 4 31.87 3.50 10.69
CA SER A 4 31.08 4.41 9.86
C SER A 4 29.73 4.86 10.44
N PRO A 5 29.18 6.00 9.97
CA PRO A 5 28.00 6.64 10.54
C PRO A 5 26.75 5.79 10.33
N THR A 6 25.88 5.83 11.33
CA THR A 6 24.49 5.35 11.31
C THR A 6 23.78 5.69 10.00
N SER A 7 23.29 4.66 9.28
CA SER A 7 22.37 4.81 8.14
C SER A 7 21.23 5.76 8.50
N THR A 8 21.24 6.95 7.93
CA THR A 8 20.15 7.91 8.08
C THR A 8 19.08 7.50 7.07
N THR A 9 17.96 6.92 7.54
CA THR A 9 16.80 6.56 6.70
C THR A 9 16.08 7.83 6.27
N ALA A 10 16.59 8.50 5.24
CA ALA A 10 15.94 9.67 4.65
C ALA A 10 14.93 9.23 3.59
N MET A 11 13.67 9.66 3.71
CA MET A 11 12.68 9.49 2.66
C MET A 11 12.94 10.55 1.57
N LEU A 12 13.38 10.09 0.39
CA LEU A 12 13.55 10.95 -0.77
C LEU A 12 12.19 11.21 -1.42
N ILE A 13 11.91 12.47 -1.75
CA ILE A 13 10.67 12.88 -2.42
C ILE A 13 11.03 13.54 -3.74
N SER A 14 10.48 13.01 -4.83
CA SER A 14 10.60 13.60 -6.16
C SER A 14 9.66 14.81 -6.30
N ILE A 15 10.22 16.00 -6.50
CA ILE A 15 9.45 17.21 -6.81
C ILE A 15 9.33 17.34 -8.32
N LEU A 16 8.24 16.82 -8.89
CA LEU A 16 8.00 16.91 -10.32
C LEU A 16 7.66 18.35 -10.75
N PRO A 17 8.10 18.79 -11.95
CA PRO A 17 7.63 20.03 -12.55
C PRO A 17 6.12 19.96 -12.78
N VAL A 18 5.46 21.11 -12.94
CA VAL A 18 3.99 21.21 -13.06
C VAL A 18 3.42 20.23 -14.10
N LEU A 19 4.06 20.12 -15.27
CA LEU A 19 3.64 19.20 -16.31
C LEU A 19 3.73 17.72 -15.86
N GLY A 20 4.77 17.37 -15.10
CA GLY A 20 4.95 16.02 -14.56
C GLY A 20 3.84 15.64 -13.58
N LYS A 21 3.48 16.55 -12.66
CA LYS A 21 2.34 16.33 -11.73
C LYS A 21 1.00 16.21 -12.47
N LEU A 22 0.81 16.97 -13.54
CA LEU A 22 -0.40 16.86 -14.37
C LEU A 22 -0.48 15.48 -15.03
N MET A 23 0.63 15.02 -15.64
CA MET A 23 0.71 13.71 -16.26
C MET A 23 0.49 12.59 -15.23
N GLU A 24 1.11 12.69 -14.06
CA GLU A 24 0.90 11.75 -12.95
C GLU A 24 -0.59 11.63 -12.58
N GLY A 25 -1.30 12.75 -12.44
CA GLY A 25 -2.73 12.73 -12.14
C GLY A 25 -3.59 12.09 -13.24
N VAL A 26 -3.22 12.29 -14.51
CA VAL A 26 -3.91 11.67 -15.65
C VAL A 26 -3.64 10.16 -15.68
N MET A 27 -2.39 9.74 -15.52
CA MET A 27 -2.00 8.33 -15.47
C MET A 27 -2.68 7.61 -14.31
N PHE A 28 -2.69 8.23 -13.12
CA PHE A 28 -3.37 7.69 -11.95
C PHE A 28 -4.83 7.36 -12.25
N LYS A 29 -5.57 8.30 -12.85
CA LYS A 29 -6.98 8.08 -13.21
C LYS A 29 -7.17 6.95 -14.21
N GLN A 30 -6.31 6.88 -15.23
CA GLN A 30 -6.39 5.82 -16.24
C GLN A 30 -6.12 4.43 -15.64
N ILE A 31 -5.09 4.31 -14.81
CA ILE A 31 -4.74 3.04 -14.14
C ILE A 31 -5.87 2.62 -13.20
N GLN A 32 -6.39 3.54 -12.38
CA GLN A 32 -7.50 3.24 -11.46
C GLN A 32 -8.75 2.75 -12.21
N HIS A 33 -9.09 3.43 -13.31
CA HIS A 33 -10.23 3.04 -14.14
C HIS A 33 -10.03 1.65 -14.75
N TYR A 34 -8.84 1.39 -15.32
CA TYR A 34 -8.50 0.09 -15.89
C TYR A 34 -8.57 -1.04 -14.85
N PHE A 35 -8.02 -0.82 -13.66
CA PHE A 35 -8.05 -1.81 -12.58
C PHE A 35 -9.48 -2.10 -12.12
N SER A 36 -10.31 -1.06 -12.03
CA SER A 36 -11.71 -1.19 -11.61
C SER A 36 -12.55 -1.96 -12.63
N VAL A 37 -12.50 -1.57 -13.92
CA VAL A 37 -13.30 -2.20 -14.99
C VAL A 37 -12.91 -3.65 -15.23
N ASN A 38 -11.64 -4.00 -15.06
CA ASN A 38 -11.14 -5.36 -15.27
C ASN A 38 -11.10 -6.22 -13.99
N GLY A 39 -11.54 -5.70 -12.84
CA GLY A 39 -11.55 -6.45 -11.59
C GLY A 39 -10.16 -6.89 -11.11
N ILE A 40 -9.14 -6.05 -11.30
CA ILE A 40 -7.74 -6.39 -10.96
C ILE A 40 -7.45 -6.22 -9.46
N TYR A 41 -8.21 -5.38 -8.77
CA TYR A 41 -8.04 -5.19 -7.32
C TYR A 41 -8.30 -6.47 -6.54
N SER A 42 -7.46 -6.74 -5.56
CA SER A 42 -7.77 -7.74 -4.54
C SER A 42 -8.96 -7.27 -3.68
N ASP A 43 -9.81 -8.21 -3.26
CA ASP A 43 -10.97 -7.94 -2.41
C ASP A 43 -10.58 -7.35 -1.05
N VAL A 44 -9.37 -7.66 -0.58
CA VAL A 44 -8.81 -7.15 0.68
C VAL A 44 -7.88 -5.95 0.49
N GLN A 45 -7.79 -5.39 -0.72
CA GLN A 45 -7.01 -4.17 -0.96
C GLN A 45 -7.84 -2.93 -0.65
N HIS A 46 -7.57 -2.33 0.51
CA HIS A 46 -8.23 -1.08 0.93
C HIS A 46 -7.44 0.18 0.55
N ALA A 47 -6.13 0.07 0.35
CA ALA A 47 -5.29 1.21 -0.02
C ALA A 47 -5.38 1.53 -1.52
N TYR A 48 -5.27 2.82 -1.85
CA TYR A 48 -5.25 3.34 -3.23
C TYR A 48 -6.43 2.87 -4.10
N ARG A 49 -7.60 2.66 -3.49
CA ARG A 49 -8.84 2.24 -4.17
C ARG A 49 -9.99 3.15 -3.76
N GLU A 50 -10.73 3.65 -4.74
CA GLU A 50 -11.88 4.51 -4.48
C GLU A 50 -12.97 3.77 -3.69
N GLY A 51 -13.57 4.45 -2.72
CA GLY A 51 -14.60 3.87 -1.84
C GLY A 51 -14.05 3.03 -0.68
N PHE A 52 -12.73 2.83 -0.59
CA PHE A 52 -12.09 2.11 0.51
C PHE A 52 -11.29 3.03 1.42
N SER A 53 -11.21 2.67 2.70
CA SER A 53 -10.48 3.43 3.73
C SER A 53 -9.69 2.50 4.64
N THR A 54 -8.73 3.07 5.37
CA THR A 54 -7.99 2.37 6.42
C THR A 54 -8.87 1.99 7.59
N SER A 55 -9.90 2.79 7.90
CA SER A 55 -10.88 2.46 8.93
C SER A 55 -11.68 1.22 8.56
N MET A 56 -12.14 1.11 7.31
CA MET A 56 -12.85 -0.08 6.84
C MET A 56 -11.94 -1.31 6.85
N ALA A 57 -10.67 -1.16 6.43
CA ALA A 57 -9.69 -2.24 6.50
C ALA A 57 -9.55 -2.78 7.93
N LEU A 58 -9.38 -1.88 8.90
CA LEU A 58 -9.24 -2.25 10.30
C LEU A 58 -10.52 -2.89 10.84
N THR A 59 -11.69 -2.31 10.56
CA THR A 59 -12.97 -2.85 11.00
C THR A 59 -13.20 -4.25 10.45
N THR A 60 -13.00 -4.48 9.14
CA THR A 60 -13.14 -5.79 8.51
C THR A 60 -12.22 -6.83 9.14
N LEU A 61 -10.94 -6.49 9.35
CA LEU A 61 -9.99 -7.41 9.99
C LEU A 61 -10.40 -7.73 11.43
N THR A 62 -10.80 -6.73 12.22
CA THR A 62 -11.20 -6.94 13.62
C THR A 62 -12.49 -7.76 13.75
N ASP A 63 -13.45 -7.56 12.85
CA ASP A 63 -14.71 -8.31 12.81
C ASP A 63 -14.44 -9.78 12.48
N GLU A 64 -13.57 -10.04 11.50
CA GLU A 64 -13.16 -11.39 11.15
C GLU A 64 -12.48 -12.10 12.33
N TRP A 65 -11.52 -11.44 12.99
CA TRP A 65 -10.81 -12.02 14.14
C TRP A 65 -11.77 -12.33 15.29
N LEU A 66 -12.67 -11.40 15.62
CA LEU A 66 -13.65 -11.61 16.68
C LEU A 66 -14.58 -12.79 16.35
N GLY A 67 -15.04 -12.88 15.10
CA GLY A 67 -15.87 -14.00 14.65
C GLY A 67 -15.19 -15.37 14.73
N GLN A 68 -13.87 -15.44 14.52
CA GLN A 68 -13.11 -16.69 14.71
C GLN A 68 -12.89 -17.02 16.19
N ILE A 69 -12.64 -16.01 17.03
CA ILE A 69 -12.50 -16.17 18.48
C ILE A 69 -13.81 -16.69 19.09
N ASP A 70 -14.95 -16.15 18.67
CA ASP A 70 -16.28 -16.59 19.12
C ASP A 70 -16.54 -18.07 18.76
N ARG A 71 -15.96 -18.54 17.66
CA ARG A 71 -16.00 -19.94 17.22
C ARG A 71 -14.99 -20.84 17.97
N LYS A 72 -14.29 -20.30 18.98
CA LYS A 72 -13.22 -20.96 19.74
C LYS A 72 -12.02 -21.37 18.88
N LEU A 73 -11.78 -20.66 17.78
CA LEU A 73 -10.61 -20.85 16.94
C LEU A 73 -9.49 -19.90 17.38
N LEU A 74 -8.24 -20.33 17.17
CA LEU A 74 -7.06 -19.51 17.45
C LEU A 74 -6.83 -18.54 16.29
N VAL A 75 -6.65 -17.26 16.60
CA VAL A 75 -6.31 -16.22 15.63
C VAL A 75 -4.87 -15.77 15.85
N GLY A 76 -4.10 -15.69 14.77
CA GLY A 76 -2.75 -15.12 14.76
C GLY A 76 -2.62 -14.12 13.61
N VAL A 77 -1.84 -13.06 13.82
CA VAL A 77 -1.65 -11.98 12.84
C VAL A 77 -0.17 -11.82 12.55
N VAL A 78 0.17 -11.79 11.26
CA VAL A 78 1.52 -11.47 10.78
C VAL A 78 1.47 -10.13 10.08
N LEU A 79 2.26 -9.17 10.58
CA LEU A 79 2.38 -7.84 9.99
C LEU A 79 3.65 -7.81 9.14
N LEU A 80 3.50 -7.42 7.88
CA LEU A 80 4.58 -7.30 6.91
C LEU A 80 4.73 -5.84 6.50
N ASP A 81 5.97 -5.38 6.39
CA ASP A 81 6.31 -4.04 5.91
C ASP A 81 7.51 -4.11 4.97
N PHE A 82 7.46 -3.35 3.87
CA PHE A 82 8.52 -3.32 2.86
C PHE A 82 9.46 -2.15 3.13
N SER A 83 10.73 -2.47 3.40
CA SER A 83 11.78 -1.43 3.49
C SER A 83 11.97 -0.75 2.13
N ALA A 84 11.90 0.58 2.08
CA ALA A 84 12.10 1.35 0.85
C ALA A 84 11.23 0.89 -0.33
N ALA A 85 9.95 0.58 -0.08
CA ALA A 85 9.03 -0.03 -1.05
C ALA A 85 8.99 0.64 -2.45
N PHE A 86 9.16 1.96 -2.52
CA PHE A 86 9.14 2.69 -3.79
C PHE A 86 10.49 2.67 -4.53
N ASP A 87 11.59 2.43 -3.84
CA ASP A 87 12.94 2.37 -4.45
C ASP A 87 13.26 0.99 -5.03
N ILE A 88 12.53 -0.05 -4.62
CA ILE A 88 12.78 -1.47 -4.97
C ILE A 88 11.95 -1.92 -6.19
N VAL A 89 11.13 -1.04 -6.77
CA VAL A 89 10.35 -1.39 -7.97
C VAL A 89 11.31 -1.73 -9.12
N ASP A 90 11.15 -2.92 -9.70
CA ASP A 90 11.92 -3.34 -10.87
C ASP A 90 11.45 -2.57 -12.11
N HIS A 91 12.41 -2.00 -12.85
CA HIS A 91 12.17 -1.15 -14.02
C HIS A 91 12.46 -1.89 -15.34
N GLU A 92 12.87 -3.16 -15.31
CA GLU A 92 13.20 -3.94 -16.52
C GLU A 92 11.99 -4.63 -17.18
N ILE A 93 10.77 -4.33 -16.73
CA ILE A 93 9.51 -4.87 -17.27
C ILE A 93 8.93 -3.94 -18.35
#